data_AF-A0A378BFH0-F1
#
_entry.id   AF-A0A378BFH0-F1
#
_cell.length_a   1.000
_cell.length_b   1.000
_cell.length_c   1.000
_cell.angle_alpha   90.00
_cell.angle_beta   90.00
_cell.angle_gamma   90.00
#
_symmetry.space_group_name_H-M   'P 1'
#
loop_
_entity.id
_entity.type
_entity.pdbx_description
1 polymer ?
#
loop_
_entity_poly.entity_id
_entity_poly.type
_entity_poly.pdbx_seq_one_letter_code
_entity_poly.pdbx_strand_id
1 'polypeptide(L)'
;MLQGAPLLMGELTGDLKALVDEKSAIVSGWIDRGKLAPVDPQHLIFMIWATTQHYADFATQVEAVTGATLQDAAFFEQTVDNVQRMIIEGIRVR
;
A
#
# COMPACT_ATOMS: atom_id res chain seq x y z
N MET A 1 3.03 0.90 17.76
CA MET A 1 2.74 -0.50 18.17
C MET A 1 1.27 -0.76 17.90
N LEU A 2 0.93 -1.76 17.07
CA LEU A 2 -0.46 -2.16 16.80
C LEU A 2 -1.10 -2.71 18.08
N GLN A 3 -1.71 -1.84 18.89
CA GLN A 3 -2.62 -2.28 19.94
C GLN A 3 -3.84 -2.93 19.27
N GLY A 4 -4.06 -4.22 19.51
CA GLY A 4 -5.21 -4.97 18.98
C GLY A 4 -4.86 -6.22 18.18
N ALA A 5 -3.60 -6.47 17.84
CA ALA A 5 -3.20 -7.62 17.04
C ALA A 5 -3.75 -8.97 17.55
N PRO A 6 -3.71 -9.32 18.86
CA PRO A 6 -4.29 -10.57 19.37
C PRO A 6 -5.80 -10.68 19.23
N LEU A 7 -6.53 -9.55 19.33
CA LEU A 7 -7.99 -9.50 19.20
C LEU A 7 -8.43 -9.57 17.73
N LEU A 8 -7.58 -9.10 16.81
CA LEU A 8 -7.85 -9.06 15.37
C LEU A 8 -7.40 -10.32 14.62
N MET A 9 -6.63 -11.23 15.23
CA MET A 9 -6.08 -12.40 14.53
C MET A 9 -7.16 -13.24 13.82
N GLY A 10 -8.35 -13.39 14.40
CA GLY A 10 -9.47 -14.08 13.76
C GLY A 10 -9.90 -13.42 12.44
N GLU A 11 -10.15 -12.11 12.47
CA GLU A 11 -10.50 -11.31 11.29
C GLU A 11 -9.39 -11.28 10.24
N LEU A 12 -8.12 -11.17 10.70
CA LEU A 12 -6.95 -11.15 9.81
C LEU A 12 -6.74 -12.49 9.09
N THR A 13 -6.97 -13.60 9.78
CA THR A 13 -6.77 -14.96 9.23
C THR A 13 -8.01 -15.50 8.51
N GLY A 14 -9.19 -14.91 8.73
CA GLY A 14 -10.45 -15.20 8.03
C GLY A 14 -10.70 -14.25 6.87
N ASP A 15 -11.57 -13.26 7.08
CA ASP A 15 -12.13 -12.40 6.04
C ASP A 15 -11.07 -11.60 5.29
N LEU A 16 -10.08 -11.04 5.99
CA LEU A 16 -9.02 -10.28 5.32
C LEU A 16 -8.17 -11.19 4.44
N LYS A 17 -7.80 -12.37 4.91
CA LYS A 17 -7.03 -13.34 4.12
C LYS A 17 -7.79 -13.76 2.88
N ALA A 18 -9.08 -14.09 3.02
CA ALA A 18 -9.92 -14.49 1.88
C ALA A 18 -10.00 -13.36 0.83
N LEU A 19 -10.17 -12.11 1.27
CA LEU A 19 -10.19 -10.95 0.39
C LEU A 19 -8.84 -10.75 -0.31
N VAL A 20 -7.71 -10.83 0.42
CA VAL A 20 -6.37 -10.67 -0.16
C VAL A 20 -6.09 -11.77 -1.17
N ASP A 21 -6.45 -13.02 -0.88
CA ASP A 21 -6.28 -14.14 -1.82
C ASP A 21 -7.11 -13.92 -3.10
N GLU A 22 -8.37 -13.46 -2.97
CA GLU A 22 -9.24 -13.14 -4.11
C GLU A 22 -8.63 -12.05 -5.01
N LYS A 23 -8.19 -10.93 -4.41
CA LYS A 23 -7.60 -9.82 -5.18
C LYS A 23 -6.23 -10.17 -5.73
N SER A 24 -5.46 -11.00 -5.03
CA SER A 24 -4.18 -11.52 -5.52
C SER A 24 -4.38 -12.33 -6.80
N ALA A 25 -5.41 -13.16 -6.87
CA ALA A 25 -5.73 -13.91 -8.09
C ALA A 25 -6.05 -13.01 -9.29
N ILE A 26 -6.72 -11.87 -9.07
CA ILE A 26 -6.99 -10.88 -10.11
C ILE A 26 -5.68 -10.26 -10.64
N VAL A 27 -4.78 -9.86 -9.74
CA VAL A 27 -3.47 -9.29 -10.09
C VAL A 27 -2.61 -10.32 -10.83
N SER A 28 -2.55 -11.57 -10.36
CA SER A 28 -1.90 -12.67 -11.08
C SER A 28 -2.45 -12.81 -12.50
N GLY A 29 -3.77 -12.73 -12.67
CA GLY A 29 -4.38 -12.74 -14.00
C GLY A 29 -3.97 -11.56 -14.89
N TRP A 30 -3.65 -10.39 -14.32
CA TRP A 30 -3.06 -9.28 -15.10
C TRP A 30 -1.62 -9.57 -15.50
N ILE A 31 -0.83 -10.16 -14.61
CA ILE A 31 0.57 -10.57 -14.88
C ILE A 31 0.60 -11.63 -15.98
N ASP A 32 -0.22 -12.67 -15.90
CA ASP A 32 -0.31 -13.75 -16.90
C ASP A 32 -0.67 -13.23 -18.29
N ARG A 33 -1.47 -12.15 -18.35
CA ARG A 33 -1.85 -11.48 -19.61
C ARG A 33 -0.83 -10.42 -20.07
N GLY A 34 0.31 -10.29 -19.41
CA GLY A 34 1.33 -9.29 -19.73
C GLY A 34 0.85 -7.85 -19.55
N LYS A 35 -0.09 -7.59 -18.63
CA LYS A 35 -0.60 -6.24 -18.32
C LYS A 35 0.16 -5.57 -17.17
N LEU A 36 0.88 -6.34 -16.37
CA LEU A 36 1.76 -5.89 -15.30
C LEU A 36 3.10 -6.65 -15.38
N ALA A 37 4.17 -6.02 -14.91
CA ALA A 37 5.43 -6.71 -14.68
C ALA A 37 5.27 -7.83 -13.62
N PRO A 38 6.11 -8.88 -13.67
CA PRO A 38 6.01 -10.00 -12.72
C PRO A 38 6.40 -9.54 -11.31
N VAL A 39 5.40 -9.51 -10.41
CA VAL A 39 5.55 -9.24 -8.98
C VAL A 39 4.68 -10.19 -8.17
N ASP A 40 5.01 -10.40 -6.90
CA ASP A 40 4.11 -11.08 -5.99
C ASP A 40 2.92 -10.15 -5.62
N PRO A 41 1.66 -10.57 -5.85
CA PRO A 41 0.50 -9.72 -5.58
C PRO A 41 0.30 -9.31 -4.12
N GLN A 42 0.62 -10.19 -3.17
CA GLN A 42 0.46 -9.89 -1.75
C GLN A 42 1.42 -8.77 -1.35
N HIS A 43 2.66 -8.86 -1.82
CA HIS A 43 3.64 -7.79 -1.60
C HIS A 43 3.26 -6.46 -2.27
N LEU A 44 2.63 -6.48 -3.44
CA LEU A 44 2.09 -5.25 -4.06
C LEU A 44 1.00 -4.62 -3.18
N ILE A 45 0.06 -5.42 -2.68
CA ILE A 45 -1.00 -4.96 -1.78
C ILE A 45 -0.41 -4.38 -0.49
N PHE A 46 0.54 -5.10 0.13
CA PHE A 46 1.22 -4.63 1.34
C PHE A 46 1.99 -3.34 1.11
N MET A 47 2.61 -3.17 -0.06
CA MET A 47 3.33 -1.94 -0.40
C MET A 47 2.37 -0.75 -0.47
N ILE A 48 1.21 -0.91 -1.11
CA ILE A 48 0.19 0.14 -1.19
C ILE A 48 -0.28 0.53 0.22
N TRP A 49 -0.60 -0.44 1.06
CA TRP A 49 -1.03 -0.20 2.45
C TRP A 49 0.06 0.48 3.26
N ALA A 50 1.25 -0.10 3.31
CA ALA A 50 2.35 0.41 4.14
C ALA A 50 2.73 1.84 3.74
N THR A 51 2.90 2.11 2.44
CA THR A 51 3.34 3.42 1.96
C THR A 51 2.29 4.51 2.16
N THR A 52 1.00 4.19 2.10
CA THR A 52 -0.07 5.17 2.32
C THR A 52 -0.36 5.37 3.82
N GLN A 53 -0.47 4.29 4.60
CA GLN A 53 -0.72 4.36 6.04
C GLN A 53 0.44 5.00 6.80
N HIS A 54 1.68 4.92 6.30
CA HIS A 54 2.84 5.57 6.91
C HIS A 54 2.61 7.05 7.20
N TYR A 55 1.98 7.79 6.28
CA TYR A 55 1.72 9.22 6.44
C TYR A 55 0.69 9.55 7.52
N ALA A 56 -0.09 8.58 7.99
CA ALA A 56 -0.99 8.71 9.13
C ALA A 56 -0.36 8.15 10.42
N ASP A 57 0.10 6.89 10.38
CA ASP A 57 0.65 6.18 11.55
C ASP A 57 1.93 6.83 12.09
N PHE A 58 2.71 7.47 11.20
CA PHE A 58 3.96 8.17 11.51
C PHE A 58 3.85 9.67 11.21
N ALA A 59 2.65 10.26 11.25
CA ALA A 59 2.43 11.67 10.94
C ALA A 59 3.38 12.61 11.70
N THR A 60 3.60 12.40 13.00
CA THR A 60 4.54 13.19 13.81
C THR A 60 5.98 13.09 13.32
N GLN A 61 6.41 11.92 12.84
CA GLN A 61 7.76 11.73 12.28
C GLN A 61 7.87 12.43 10.92
N VAL A 62 6.86 12.29 10.06
CA VAL A 62 6.80 12.97 8.76
C VAL A 62 6.83 14.48 8.94
N GLU A 63 6.03 15.01 9.86
CA GLU A 63 5.98 16.45 10.17
C GLU A 63 7.32 16.94 10.71
N ALA A 64 7.95 16.20 11.62
CA ALA A 64 9.26 16.58 12.17
C ALA A 64 10.37 16.65 11.10
N VAL A 65 10.29 15.83 10.06
CA VAL A 65 11.30 15.78 8.99
C VAL A 65 11.00 16.78 7.87
N THR A 66 9.73 16.96 7.51
CA THR A 66 9.32 17.71 6.31
C THR A 66 8.78 19.11 6.63
N GLY A 67 8.36 19.34 7.88
CA GLY A 67 7.62 20.54 8.28
C GLY A 67 6.17 20.59 7.78
N ALA A 68 5.65 19.49 7.21
CA ALA A 68 4.34 19.42 6.61
C ALA A 68 3.56 18.16 7.02
N THR A 69 2.24 18.19 6.85
CA THR A 69 1.35 17.06 7.06
C THR A 69 0.44 16.90 5.85
N LEU A 70 -0.31 15.79 5.77
CA LEU A 70 -1.32 15.61 4.72
C LEU A 70 -2.46 16.64 4.73
N GLN A 71 -2.55 17.50 5.75
CA GLN A 71 -3.51 18.62 5.77
C GLN A 71 -3.06 19.80 4.90
N ASP A 72 -1.78 19.86 4.53
CA ASP A 72 -1.28 20.79 3.51
C ASP A 72 -1.58 20.20 2.12
N ALA A 73 -2.37 20.91 1.33
CA ALA A 73 -2.78 20.46 0.00
C ALA A 73 -1.59 20.25 -0.96
N ALA A 74 -0.55 21.10 -0.90
CA ALA A 74 0.61 20.94 -1.76
C ALA A 74 1.44 19.72 -1.37
N PHE A 75 1.60 19.48 -0.07
CA PHE A 75 2.29 18.29 0.43
C PHE A 75 1.50 17.00 0.14
N PHE A 76 0.18 17.05 0.24
CA PHE A 76 -0.71 15.94 -0.11
C PHE A 76 -0.53 15.55 -1.58
N GLU A 77 -0.68 16.48 -2.51
CA GLU A 77 -0.50 16.21 -3.95
C GLU A 77 0.89 15.68 -4.27
N GLN A 78 1.94 16.28 -3.68
CA GLN A 78 3.31 15.79 -3.83
C GLN A 78 3.46 14.34 -3.33
N THR A 79 2.84 14.00 -2.21
CA THR A 79 2.87 12.65 -1.65
C THR A 79 2.19 11.65 -2.58
N VAL A 80 0.99 11.99 -3.07
CA VAL A 80 0.24 11.17 -4.03
C VAL A 80 1.07 10.90 -5.28
N ASP A 81 1.63 11.94 -5.89
CA ASP A 81 2.45 11.83 -7.10
C ASP A 81 3.66 10.91 -6.90
N ASN A 82 4.37 11.04 -5.78
CA ASN A 82 5.56 10.25 -5.52
C ASN A 82 5.23 8.78 -5.25
N VAL A 83 4.22 8.50 -4.41
CA VAL A 83 3.80 7.13 -4.11
C VAL A 83 3.28 6.44 -5.38
N GLN A 84 2.42 7.12 -6.15
CA GLN A 84 1.92 6.59 -7.41
C GLN A 84 3.06 6.31 -8.39
N ARG A 85 3.97 7.27 -8.60
CA ARG A 85 5.10 7.07 -9.51
C ARG A 85 5.96 5.88 -9.10
N MET A 86 6.34 5.76 -7.83
CA MET A 86 7.19 4.67 -7.36
C MET A 86 6.52 3.30 -7.54
N ILE A 87 5.23 3.17 -7.18
CA ILE A 87 4.52 1.90 -7.29
C ILE A 87 4.23 1.56 -8.75
N ILE A 88 3.64 2.50 -9.52
CA ILE A 88 3.19 2.24 -10.90
C ILE A 88 4.37 1.98 -11.84
N GLU A 89 5.44 2.78 -11.76
CA GLU A 89 6.64 2.52 -12.58
C GLU A 89 7.32 1.20 -12.20
N GLY A 90 7.20 0.77 -10.94
CA GLY A 90 7.71 -0.52 -10.47
C GLY A 90 7.00 -1.73 -11.08
N ILE A 91 5.72 -1.60 -11.46
CA ILE A 91 4.91 -2.68 -12.04
C ILE A 91 4.58 -2.50 -13.53
N ARG A 92 5.17 -1.48 -14.17
CA ARG A 92 4.98 -1.21 -15.60
C ARG A 92 5.66 -2.28 -16.46
N VAL A 93 4.95 -2.79 -17.47
CA VAL A 93 5.48 -3.71 -18.49
C VAL A 93 6.54 -2.99 -19.33
N ARG A 94 7.67 -3.66 -19.59
CA ARG A 94 8.78 -3.14 -20.39
C ARG A 94 8.81 -3.76 -21.79
#